data_AF-A0A521TI43-F1
#
_entry.id   AF-A0A521TI43-F1
#
_cell.length_a   1.000
_cell.length_b   1.000
_cell.length_c   1.000
_cell.angle_alpha   90.00
_cell.angle_beta   90.00
_cell.angle_gamma   90.00
#
_symmetry.space_group_name_H-M   'P 1'
#
loop_
_entity.id
_entity.type
_entity.pdbx_description
1 polymer ?
#
loop_
_entity_poly.entity_id
_entity_poly.type
_entity_poly.pdbx_seq_one_letter_code
_entity_poly.pdbx_strand_id
1 'polypeptide(L)'
;MSDAVAMDDLVEAMSHRGTPMTPESALFIVLQAVESMKDRRVVLDAGGIEVDEHGVVKINELCSPAVDDREAQEGVATLLETALVPAPATVLELTARLRSETVFTHSALAAELAAALVPLNRGAAQRMLGRLVREHHRPVRPEESDDEAADADEKLTRGLDEQGQRPAPSADATEPDATVRDDWDRPVKKKGPSTLQALVVLGMSTALLGAAAVFLWSRLRG
;
A
#
# COMPACT_ATOMS: atom_id res chain seq x y z
N MET A 1 -16.64 11.18 12.88
CA MET A 1 -16.21 9.88 13.44
C MET A 1 -15.22 9.32 12.45
N SER A 2 -14.02 8.93 12.89
CA SER A 2 -13.03 8.33 11.99
C SER A 2 -13.58 6.99 11.54
N ASP A 3 -13.72 6.79 10.22
CA ASP A 3 -14.10 5.51 9.62
C ASP A 3 -12.85 4.62 9.61
N ALA A 4 -12.55 4.06 10.77
CA ALA A 4 -11.39 3.19 10.98
C ALA A 4 -11.83 1.74 10.84
N VAL A 5 -11.00 0.93 10.18
CA VAL A 5 -11.30 -0.48 9.89
C VAL A 5 -10.24 -1.35 10.54
N ALA A 6 -10.65 -2.43 11.19
CA ALA A 6 -9.73 -3.37 11.80
C ALA A 6 -8.91 -4.12 10.72
N MET A 7 -7.71 -4.56 11.07
CA MET A 7 -6.80 -5.17 10.11
C MET A 7 -7.34 -6.52 9.58
N ASP A 8 -8.02 -7.29 10.41
CA ASP A 8 -8.70 -8.53 10.02
C ASP A 8 -9.81 -8.27 9.00
N ASP A 9 -10.68 -7.29 9.26
CA ASP A 9 -11.72 -6.85 8.34
C ASP A 9 -11.14 -6.39 6.98
N LEU A 10 -9.98 -5.72 7.01
CA LEU A 10 -9.26 -5.34 5.79
C LEU A 10 -8.72 -6.56 5.05
N VAL A 11 -8.07 -7.50 5.74
CA VAL A 11 -7.52 -8.72 5.12
C VAL A 11 -8.63 -9.55 4.49
N GLU A 12 -9.74 -9.74 5.22
CA GLU A 12 -10.91 -10.50 4.77
C GLU A 12 -11.56 -9.84 3.56
N ALA A 13 -11.90 -8.55 3.64
CA ALA A 13 -12.58 -7.84 2.56
C ALA A 13 -11.73 -7.77 1.27
N MET A 14 -10.43 -7.55 1.40
CA MET A 14 -9.52 -7.49 0.26
C MET A 14 -9.36 -8.87 -0.42
N SER A 15 -9.32 -9.94 0.39
CA SER A 15 -9.30 -11.32 -0.11
C SER A 15 -10.59 -11.68 -0.86
N HIS A 16 -11.76 -11.31 -0.32
CA HIS A 16 -13.06 -11.53 -0.98
C HIS A 16 -13.20 -10.79 -2.31
N ARG A 17 -12.52 -9.65 -2.47
CA ARG A 17 -12.48 -8.87 -3.72
C ARG A 17 -11.43 -9.36 -4.73
N GLY A 18 -10.76 -10.49 -4.46
CA GLY A 18 -9.71 -11.02 -5.32
C GLY A 18 -8.43 -10.17 -5.37
N THR A 19 -8.27 -9.22 -4.45
CA THR A 19 -7.08 -8.35 -4.36
C THR A 19 -6.50 -8.45 -2.95
N PRO A 20 -5.87 -9.58 -2.58
CA PRO A 20 -5.39 -9.81 -1.22
C PRO A 20 -4.40 -8.73 -0.76
N MET A 21 -4.31 -8.55 0.56
CA MET A 21 -3.37 -7.61 1.15
C MET A 21 -1.93 -7.95 0.73
N THR A 22 -1.19 -6.95 0.25
CA THR A 22 0.20 -7.14 -0.15
C THR A 22 1.11 -7.28 1.08
N PRO A 23 2.25 -7.98 0.96
CA PRO A 23 3.23 -8.09 2.04
C PRO A 23 3.69 -6.72 2.55
N GLU A 24 3.90 -5.78 1.63
CA GLU A 24 4.33 -4.41 1.94
C GLU A 24 3.27 -3.65 2.76
N SER A 25 1.98 -3.79 2.42
CA SER A 25 0.91 -3.19 3.23
C SER A 25 0.83 -3.79 4.63
N ALA A 26 0.91 -5.13 4.76
CA ALA A 26 0.85 -5.79 6.06
C ALA A 26 2.06 -5.42 6.94
N LEU A 27 3.29 -5.52 6.41
CA LEU A 27 4.49 -5.11 7.14
C LEU A 27 4.43 -3.64 7.55
N PHE A 28 3.91 -2.77 6.69
CA PHE A 28 3.82 -1.34 7.00
C PHE A 28 2.78 -1.06 8.09
N ILE A 29 1.64 -1.76 8.10
CA ILE A 29 0.65 -1.70 9.19
C ILE A 29 1.30 -2.12 10.50
N VAL A 30 1.97 -3.28 10.51
CA VAL A 30 2.64 -3.82 11.70
C VAL A 30 3.76 -2.90 12.18
N LEU A 31 4.56 -2.32 11.28
CA LEU A 31 5.58 -1.33 11.64
C LEU A 31 4.96 -0.12 12.33
N GLN A 32 3.90 0.47 11.77
CA GLN A 32 3.26 1.63 12.42
C GLN A 32 2.59 1.25 13.74
N ALA A 33 1.98 0.08 13.84
CA ALA A 33 1.43 -0.43 15.08
C ALA A 33 2.56 -0.50 16.13
N VAL A 34 3.67 -1.15 15.82
CA VAL A 34 4.85 -1.21 16.70
C VAL A 34 5.30 0.20 17.08
N GLU A 35 5.51 1.11 16.14
CA GLU A 35 5.91 2.50 16.43
C GLU A 35 4.91 3.24 17.34
N SER A 36 3.61 2.93 17.24
CA SER A 36 2.56 3.54 18.06
C SER A 36 2.50 3.04 19.51
N MET A 37 3.12 1.89 19.80
CA MET A 37 3.14 1.29 21.15
C MET A 37 3.87 2.18 22.18
N LYS A 38 4.82 3.01 21.74
CA LYS A 38 5.70 3.83 22.60
C LYS A 38 6.29 2.99 23.73
N ASP A 39 6.05 3.36 24.99
CA ASP A 39 6.53 2.66 26.18
C ASP A 39 5.62 1.50 26.62
N ARG A 40 4.49 1.28 25.94
CA ARG A 40 3.57 0.18 26.26
C ARG A 40 4.05 -1.09 25.58
N ARG A 41 4.04 -2.20 26.32
CA ARG A 41 4.22 -3.54 25.78
C ARG A 41 2.85 -4.16 25.57
N VAL A 42 2.51 -4.45 24.33
CA VAL A 42 1.24 -5.10 23.98
C VAL A 42 1.50 -6.26 23.04
N VAL A 43 0.67 -7.29 23.15
CA VAL A 43 0.58 -8.36 22.17
C VAL A 43 -0.30 -7.86 21.04
N LEU A 44 0.29 -7.68 19.87
CA LEU A 44 -0.44 -7.24 18.69
C LEU A 44 -1.32 -8.37 18.15
N ASP A 45 -2.53 -8.01 17.76
CA ASP A 45 -3.53 -8.87 17.14
C ASP A 45 -4.22 -8.09 16.01
N ALA A 46 -4.70 -8.79 14.98
CA ALA A 46 -5.28 -8.15 13.80
C ALA A 46 -6.56 -7.36 14.14
N GLY A 47 -7.42 -7.89 15.03
CA GLY A 47 -8.62 -7.17 15.49
C GLY A 47 -8.29 -5.99 16.42
N GLY A 48 -7.08 -5.98 16.98
CA GLY A 48 -6.59 -4.90 17.84
C GLY A 48 -5.95 -3.71 17.11
N ILE A 49 -5.80 -3.81 15.78
CA ILE A 49 -5.13 -2.81 14.95
C ILE A 49 -6.14 -2.22 13.98
N GLU A 50 -6.25 -0.90 14.00
CA GLU A 50 -7.17 -0.16 13.14
C GLU A 50 -6.41 0.75 12.18
N VAL A 51 -6.93 0.86 10.96
CA VAL A 51 -6.42 1.75 9.91
C VAL A 51 -7.53 2.69 9.46
N ASP A 52 -7.26 3.99 9.44
CA ASP A 52 -8.22 4.99 8.97
C ASP A 52 -8.09 5.33 7.47
N GLU A 53 -9.02 6.12 6.94
CA GLU A 53 -9.04 6.57 5.54
C GLU A 53 -7.81 7.41 5.11
N HIS A 54 -7.03 7.90 6.08
CA HIS A 54 -5.78 8.61 5.86
C HIS A 54 -4.56 7.67 5.95
N GLY A 55 -4.77 6.38 6.17
CA GLY A 55 -3.73 5.37 6.32
C GLY A 55 -2.95 5.47 7.62
N VAL A 56 -3.53 6.12 8.64
CA VAL A 56 -2.95 6.17 9.99
C VAL A 56 -3.34 4.89 10.72
N VAL A 57 -2.35 4.26 11.35
CA VAL A 57 -2.55 3.02 12.12
C VAL A 57 -2.62 3.34 13.60
N LYS A 58 -3.57 2.72 14.30
CA LYS A 58 -3.75 2.84 15.75
C LYS A 58 -3.94 1.46 16.37
N ILE A 59 -3.50 1.33 17.62
CA ILE A 59 -3.78 0.17 18.45
C ILE A 59 -4.94 0.52 19.37
N ASN A 60 -5.99 -0.28 19.35
CA ASN A 60 -7.16 -0.12 20.22
C ASN A 60 -6.97 -0.87 21.56
N GLU A 61 -8.02 -0.96 22.37
CA GLU A 61 -7.97 -1.58 23.70
C GLU A 61 -8.10 -3.11 23.67
N LEU A 62 -8.33 -3.72 22.50
CA LEU A 62 -8.43 -5.17 22.35
C LEU A 62 -7.06 -5.87 22.41
N CYS A 63 -5.99 -5.15 22.08
CA CYS A 63 -4.62 -5.65 22.28
C CYS A 63 -4.33 -5.83 23.77
N SER A 64 -3.98 -7.07 24.14
CA SER A 64 -3.64 -7.41 25.52
C SER A 64 -2.26 -6.86 25.91
N PRO A 65 -2.05 -6.48 27.18
CA PRO A 65 -0.72 -6.12 27.65
C PRO A 65 0.21 -7.32 27.58
N ALA A 66 1.44 -7.11 27.10
CA ALA A 66 2.46 -8.14 27.09
C ALA A 66 3.22 -8.17 28.42
N VAL A 67 3.52 -9.38 28.90
CA VAL A 67 4.31 -9.68 30.10
C VAL A 67 5.75 -9.22 29.92
N ASP A 68 6.34 -9.44 28.75
CA ASP A 68 7.70 -9.04 28.43
C ASP A 68 7.89 -8.70 26.93
N ASP A 69 9.11 -8.30 26.56
CA ASP A 69 9.45 -7.95 25.18
C ASP A 69 9.41 -9.18 24.24
N ARG A 70 9.62 -10.40 24.78
CA ARG A 70 9.59 -11.63 23.99
C ARG A 70 8.17 -11.98 23.56
N GLU A 71 7.20 -11.79 24.44
CA GLU A 71 5.78 -12.01 24.15
C GLU A 71 5.26 -10.99 23.13
N ALA A 72 5.61 -9.70 23.27
CA ALA A 72 5.25 -8.68 22.29
C ALA A 72 5.84 -8.99 20.89
N GLN A 73 7.10 -9.42 20.85
CA GLN A 73 7.79 -9.86 19.64
C GLN A 73 7.14 -11.11 19.01
N GLU A 74 6.67 -12.06 19.82
CA GLU A 74 5.93 -13.24 19.34
C GLU A 74 4.57 -12.86 18.74
N GLY A 75 3.88 -11.88 19.34
CA GLY A 75 2.65 -11.30 18.80
C GLY A 75 2.86 -10.70 17.41
N VAL A 76 3.94 -9.95 17.22
CA VAL A 76 4.33 -9.41 15.90
C VAL A 76 4.58 -10.52 14.87
N ALA A 77 5.34 -11.56 15.24
CA ALA A 77 5.62 -12.68 14.33
C ALA A 77 4.35 -13.42 13.93
N THR A 78 3.48 -13.69 14.90
CA THR A 78 2.19 -14.38 14.68
C THR A 78 1.28 -13.56 13.77
N LEU A 79 1.14 -12.25 14.05
CA LEU A 79 0.34 -11.35 13.24
C LEU A 79 0.79 -11.30 11.77
N LEU A 80 2.10 -11.30 11.52
CA LEU A 80 2.62 -11.28 10.16
C LEU A 80 2.34 -12.57 9.38
N GLU A 81 2.40 -13.72 10.03
CA GLU A 81 2.09 -15.01 9.42
C GLU A 81 0.60 -15.20 9.15
N THR A 82 -0.26 -14.67 10.02
CA THR A 82 -1.73 -14.79 9.86
C THR A 82 -2.30 -13.79 8.87
N ALA A 83 -1.72 -12.58 8.78
CA ALA A 83 -2.19 -11.55 7.85
C ALA A 83 -1.89 -11.86 6.38
N LEU A 84 -0.91 -12.73 6.10
CA LEU A 84 -0.44 -13.02 4.75
C LEU A 84 -0.47 -14.53 4.52
N VAL A 85 -1.49 -15.02 3.83
CA VAL A 85 -1.65 -16.46 3.54
C VAL A 85 -1.72 -16.69 2.03
N PRO A 86 -0.74 -17.42 1.44
CA PRO A 86 0.48 -17.93 2.07
C PRO A 86 1.48 -16.81 2.40
N ALA A 87 2.26 -17.00 3.47
CA ALA A 87 3.27 -16.02 3.87
C ALA A 87 4.46 -16.04 2.88
N PRO A 88 4.87 -14.87 2.35
CA PRO A 88 6.06 -14.79 1.49
C PRO A 88 7.34 -15.18 2.22
N ALA A 89 8.33 -15.67 1.48
CA ALA A 89 9.63 -16.09 2.04
C ALA A 89 10.30 -14.99 2.88
N THR A 90 10.23 -13.72 2.45
CA THR A 90 10.78 -12.58 3.18
C THR A 90 10.13 -12.38 4.55
N VAL A 91 8.82 -12.63 4.64
CA VAL A 91 8.07 -12.57 5.90
C VAL A 91 8.45 -13.75 6.78
N LEU A 92 8.54 -14.97 6.23
CA LEU A 92 8.97 -16.16 6.96
C LEU A 92 10.39 -16.01 7.54
N GLU A 93 11.33 -15.44 6.78
CA GLU A 93 12.69 -15.16 7.26
C GLU A 93 12.70 -14.10 8.38
N LEU A 94 11.83 -13.10 8.28
CA LEU A 94 11.65 -12.11 9.34
C LEU A 94 11.05 -12.75 10.59
N THR A 95 9.95 -13.50 10.48
CA THR A 95 9.30 -14.14 11.64
C THR A 95 10.19 -15.19 12.29
N ALA A 96 11.00 -15.92 11.51
CA ALA A 96 12.02 -16.82 12.04
C ALA A 96 13.07 -16.06 12.90
N ARG A 97 13.52 -14.88 12.45
CA ARG A 97 14.42 -14.02 13.25
C ARG A 97 13.74 -13.50 14.51
N LEU A 98 12.48 -13.07 14.41
CA LEU A 98 11.66 -12.66 15.55
C LEU A 98 11.36 -13.82 16.51
N ARG A 99 11.44 -15.07 16.09
CA ARG A 99 11.25 -16.23 16.99
C ARG A 99 12.54 -16.79 17.56
N SER A 100 13.69 -16.24 17.17
CA SER A 100 15.00 -16.65 17.69
C SER A 100 15.16 -16.36 19.18
N GLU A 101 16.24 -16.85 19.79
CA GLU A 101 16.57 -16.57 21.19
C GLU A 101 16.84 -15.08 21.47
N THR A 102 17.07 -14.28 20.43
CA THR A 102 17.34 -12.84 20.59
C THR A 102 16.04 -12.09 20.86
N VAL A 103 15.98 -11.42 22.01
CA VAL A 103 14.90 -10.50 22.35
C VAL A 103 15.27 -9.10 21.87
N PHE A 104 14.44 -8.54 20.99
CA PHE A 104 14.61 -7.19 20.49
C PHE A 104 14.01 -6.19 21.48
N THR A 105 14.73 -5.09 21.71
CA THR A 105 14.08 -3.89 22.25
C THR A 105 13.05 -3.39 21.25
N HIS A 106 12.05 -2.64 21.71
CA HIS A 106 11.07 -1.97 20.85
C HIS A 106 11.71 -1.26 19.64
N SER A 107 12.76 -0.47 19.88
CA SER A 107 13.47 0.26 18.83
C SER A 107 14.17 -0.66 17.81
N ALA A 108 14.71 -1.79 18.27
CA ALA A 108 15.38 -2.76 17.40
C ALA A 108 14.35 -3.54 16.57
N LEU A 109 13.20 -3.88 17.16
CA LEU A 109 12.09 -4.51 16.45
C LEU A 109 11.55 -3.62 15.34
N ALA A 110 11.32 -2.34 15.62
CA ALA A 110 10.93 -1.36 14.61
C ALA A 110 11.98 -1.22 13.49
N ALA A 111 13.27 -1.27 13.84
CA ALA A 111 14.35 -1.21 12.86
C ALA A 111 14.39 -2.44 11.94
N GLU A 112 14.17 -3.65 12.46
CA GLU A 112 14.08 -4.88 11.67
C GLU A 112 12.90 -4.85 10.69
N LEU A 113 11.72 -4.42 11.18
CA LEU A 113 10.53 -4.24 10.34
C LEU A 113 10.76 -3.19 9.25
N ALA A 114 11.38 -2.07 9.60
CA ALA A 114 11.71 -1.02 8.65
C ALA A 114 12.73 -1.50 7.61
N ALA A 115 13.75 -2.27 8.00
CA ALA A 115 14.75 -2.84 7.11
C ALA A 115 14.13 -3.78 6.07
N ALA A 116 13.15 -4.58 6.49
CA ALA A 116 12.40 -5.46 5.59
C ALA A 116 11.56 -4.70 4.54
N LEU A 117 11.30 -3.41 4.78
CA LEU A 117 10.57 -2.53 3.86
C LEU A 117 11.48 -1.69 2.96
N VAL A 118 12.81 -1.65 3.12
CA VAL A 118 13.65 -0.69 2.35
C VAL A 118 13.75 -1.07 0.87
N PRO A 119 13.49 -0.15 -0.09
CA PRO A 119 13.25 1.30 0.06
C PRO A 119 11.77 1.72 -0.05
N LEU A 120 10.96 1.51 0.99
CA LEU A 120 9.58 1.97 1.02
C LEU A 120 9.48 3.45 1.40
N ASN A 121 8.80 4.23 0.54
CA ASN A 121 8.40 5.59 0.88
C ASN A 121 7.20 5.54 1.84
N ARG A 122 7.39 5.92 3.10
CA ARG A 122 6.33 5.93 4.13
C ARG A 122 5.07 6.69 3.70
N GLY A 123 5.22 7.82 3.02
CA GLY A 123 4.08 8.59 2.51
C GLY A 123 3.33 7.88 1.38
N ALA A 124 4.03 7.12 0.54
CA ALA A 124 3.38 6.29 -0.48
C ALA A 124 2.62 5.10 0.17
N ALA A 125 3.23 4.48 1.16
CA ALA A 125 2.62 3.38 1.91
C ALA A 125 1.36 3.84 2.67
N GLN A 126 1.42 5.01 3.30
CA GLN A 126 0.25 5.62 3.94
C GLN A 126 -0.89 5.91 2.95
N ARG A 127 -0.56 6.45 1.76
CA ARG A 127 -1.57 6.65 0.70
C ARG A 127 -2.17 5.34 0.20
N MET A 128 -1.35 4.28 0.12
CA MET A 128 -1.81 2.93 -0.23
C MET A 128 -2.80 2.42 0.83
N LEU A 129 -2.48 2.52 2.12
CA LEU A 129 -3.39 2.10 3.19
C LEU A 129 -4.72 2.87 3.17
N GLY A 130 -4.68 4.20 3.02
CA GLY A 130 -5.91 4.98 2.92
C GLY A 130 -6.75 4.65 1.68
N ARG A 131 -6.14 4.16 0.60
CA ARG A 131 -6.88 3.63 -0.56
C ARG A 131 -7.54 2.29 -0.25
N LEU A 132 -6.88 1.40 0.48
CA LEU A 132 -7.44 0.11 0.90
C LEU A 132 -8.68 0.32 1.78
N VAL A 133 -8.60 1.22 2.77
CA VAL A 133 -9.76 1.54 3.63
C VAL A 133 -10.92 2.11 2.82
N ARG A 134 -10.67 3.06 1.91
CA ARG A 134 -11.73 3.59 1.04
C ARG A 134 -12.34 2.53 0.11
N GLU A 135 -11.53 1.59 -0.38
CA GLU A 135 -12.02 0.49 -1.22
C GLU A 135 -12.81 -0.54 -0.40
N HIS A 136 -12.45 -0.77 0.87
CA HIS A 136 -13.24 -1.57 1.79
C HIS A 136 -14.66 -1.00 1.97
N HIS A 137 -14.79 0.31 2.17
CA HIS A 137 -16.10 0.97 2.28
C HIS A 137 -16.85 1.11 0.95
N ARG A 138 -16.20 0.88 -0.18
CA ARG A 138 -16.84 1.00 -1.49
C ARG A 138 -17.86 -0.14 -1.65
N PRO A 139 -19.15 0.14 -1.94
CA PRO A 139 -20.12 -0.91 -2.15
C PRO A 139 -19.66 -1.83 -3.29
N VAL A 140 -19.73 -3.14 -3.06
CA VAL A 140 -19.51 -4.16 -4.10
C VAL A 140 -20.60 -3.94 -5.14
N ARG A 141 -20.22 -3.57 -6.36
CA ARG A 141 -21.19 -3.50 -7.45
C ARG A 141 -21.75 -4.92 -7.65
N PRO A 142 -23.07 -5.09 -7.73
CA PRO A 142 -23.62 -6.34 -8.23
C PRO A 142 -22.93 -6.63 -9.56
N GLU A 143 -22.35 -7.82 -9.70
CA GLU A 143 -21.99 -8.28 -11.04
C GLU A 143 -23.29 -8.28 -11.83
N GLU A 144 -23.38 -7.43 -12.86
CA GLU A 144 -24.36 -7.63 -13.93
C GLU A 144 -24.09 -9.03 -14.44
N SER A 145 -24.93 -9.98 -14.02
CA SER A 145 -24.86 -11.35 -14.50
C SER A 145 -24.85 -11.31 -16.02
N ASP A 146 -23.93 -12.03 -16.67
CA ASP A 146 -23.84 -12.16 -18.12
C ASP A 146 -25.18 -12.55 -18.80
N ASP A 147 -26.17 -12.99 -18.01
CA ASP A 147 -27.56 -13.22 -18.41
C ASP A 147 -28.29 -11.95 -18.89
N GLU A 148 -28.02 -10.75 -18.36
CA GLU A 148 -28.63 -9.49 -18.84
C GLU A 148 -27.92 -8.92 -20.09
N ALA A 149 -26.64 -9.24 -20.29
CA ALA A 149 -25.89 -8.83 -21.47
C ALA A 149 -26.37 -9.59 -22.73
N ALA A 150 -26.75 -10.86 -22.59
CA ALA A 150 -27.37 -11.63 -23.67
C ALA A 150 -28.73 -11.05 -24.09
N ASP A 151 -29.53 -10.59 -23.13
CA ASP A 151 -30.86 -10.02 -23.37
C ASP A 151 -30.80 -8.60 -23.99
N ALA A 152 -29.72 -7.85 -23.71
CA ALA A 152 -29.46 -6.54 -24.31
C ALA A 152 -28.95 -6.64 -25.77
N ASP A 153 -28.13 -7.65 -26.07
CA ASP A 153 -27.58 -7.87 -27.42
C ASP A 153 -28.64 -8.45 -28.39
N GLU A 154 -29.57 -9.27 -27.89
CA GLU A 154 -30.74 -9.73 -28.68
C GLU A 154 -31.71 -8.57 -29.00
N LYS A 155 -31.82 -7.56 -28.14
CA LYS A 155 -32.62 -6.35 -28.42
C LYS A 155 -31.97 -5.40 -29.42
N LEU A 156 -30.63 -5.34 -29.46
CA LEU A 156 -29.88 -4.52 -30.42
C LEU A 156 -29.92 -5.08 -31.85
N THR A 157 -29.86 -6.40 -32.00
CA THR A 157 -29.95 -7.07 -33.30
C THR A 157 -31.36 -7.03 -33.87
N ARG A 158 -32.41 -7.14 -33.04
CA ARG A 158 -33.82 -7.07 -33.49
C ARG A 158 -34.24 -5.68 -34.00
N GLY A 159 -33.57 -4.62 -33.56
CA GLY A 159 -33.87 -3.24 -33.97
C GLY A 159 -33.28 -2.81 -35.32
N LEU A 160 -32.36 -3.58 -35.89
CA LEU A 160 -31.68 -3.23 -37.15
C LEU A 160 -32.41 -3.73 -38.40
N ASP A 161 -33.31 -4.71 -38.26
CA ASP A 161 -34.02 -5.30 -39.39
C ASP A 161 -35.26 -4.49 -39.82
N GLU A 162 -35.78 -3.60 -38.96
CA GLU A 162 -37.01 -2.83 -39.22
C GLU A 162 -36.78 -1.45 -39.86
N GLN A 163 -35.53 -0.99 -39.99
CA GLN A 163 -35.21 0.32 -40.63
C GLN A 163 -34.77 0.22 -42.11
N GLY A 164 -34.82 -0.97 -42.71
CA GLY A 164 -34.32 -1.25 -44.07
C GLY A 164 -35.18 -0.78 -45.25
N GLN A 165 -36.33 -0.11 -45.05
CA GLN A 165 -37.21 0.28 -46.17
C GLN A 165 -37.50 1.78 -46.20
N ARG A 166 -36.49 2.59 -46.56
CA ARG A 166 -36.72 3.93 -47.12
C ARG A 166 -36.12 3.98 -48.54
N PRO A 167 -36.93 4.12 -49.60
CA PRO A 167 -36.40 4.27 -50.95
C PRO A 167 -35.72 5.64 -51.09
N ALA A 168 -34.46 5.64 -51.53
CA ALA A 168 -33.81 6.81 -52.11
C ALA A 168 -34.46 7.15 -53.47
N PRO A 169 -34.59 8.44 -53.82
CA PRO A 169 -33.61 9.06 -54.71
C PRO A 169 -33.36 10.54 -54.33
N SER A 170 -32.37 11.29 -54.80
CA SER A 170 -31.46 11.23 -55.93
C SER A 170 -30.22 12.07 -55.62
N ALA A 171 -29.12 11.75 -56.29
CA ALA A 171 -27.87 12.48 -56.29
C ALA A 171 -28.03 13.97 -56.64
N ASP A 172 -27.34 14.84 -55.90
CA ASP A 172 -26.75 16.02 -56.49
C ASP A 172 -25.35 16.24 -55.92
N ALA A 173 -24.43 16.58 -56.81
CA ALA A 173 -23.00 16.54 -56.61
C ALA A 173 -22.49 17.84 -55.97
N THR A 174 -21.59 17.74 -54.99
CA THR A 174 -20.52 18.72 -54.82
C THR A 174 -19.31 18.02 -54.18
N GLU A 175 -18.21 18.01 -54.92
CA GLU A 175 -16.89 17.47 -54.61
C GLU A 175 -16.16 18.27 -53.49
N PRO A 176 -15.04 17.73 -52.96
CA PRO A 176 -14.56 17.98 -51.60
C PRO A 176 -13.60 19.16 -51.47
N ASP A 177 -13.65 19.86 -50.33
CA ASP A 177 -12.59 20.76 -49.91
C ASP A 177 -11.60 20.02 -48.99
N ALA A 178 -10.41 19.80 -49.54
CA ALA A 178 -9.28 19.17 -48.89
C ALA A 178 -8.32 20.24 -48.36
N THR A 179 -8.52 20.67 -47.12
CA THR A 179 -7.48 21.21 -46.24
C THR A 179 -7.92 20.88 -44.81
N VAL A 180 -7.18 20.11 -44.02
CA VAL A 180 -6.16 20.62 -43.09
C VAL A 180 -5.24 19.46 -42.71
N ARG A 181 -3.97 19.81 -42.73
CA ARG A 181 -2.77 19.00 -42.73
C ARG A 181 -2.17 18.95 -41.31
N ASP A 182 -1.59 17.80 -41.00
CA ASP A 182 -0.57 17.48 -39.99
C ASP A 182 -0.13 18.56 -38.97
N ASP A 183 -0.36 18.31 -37.68
CA ASP A 183 0.37 18.95 -36.57
C ASP A 183 0.70 17.94 -35.45
N TRP A 184 1.43 16.88 -35.79
CA TRP A 184 1.91 15.85 -34.85
C TRP A 184 3.36 16.05 -34.37
N ASP A 185 4.07 17.10 -34.82
CA ASP A 185 5.47 17.33 -34.47
C ASP A 185 5.65 18.52 -33.52
N ARG A 186 5.33 18.32 -32.24
CA ARG A 186 5.84 19.19 -31.16
C ARG A 186 6.85 18.44 -30.29
N PRO A 187 8.11 18.88 -30.23
CA PRO A 187 9.08 18.31 -29.29
C PRO A 187 8.75 18.70 -27.84
N VAL A 188 8.54 17.70 -27.00
CA VAL A 188 8.40 17.84 -25.55
C VAL A 188 9.73 18.33 -24.97
N LYS A 189 9.78 19.58 -24.50
CA LYS A 189 10.92 20.14 -23.75
C LYS A 189 11.11 19.37 -22.44
N LYS A 190 12.07 18.44 -22.40
CA LYS A 190 12.57 17.83 -21.15
C LYS A 190 13.28 18.90 -20.32
N LYS A 191 12.67 19.33 -19.21
CA LYS A 191 13.37 20.05 -18.13
C LYS A 191 14.27 19.04 -17.42
N GLY A 192 15.57 19.11 -17.67
CA GLY A 192 16.57 18.43 -16.84
C GLY A 192 16.66 19.06 -15.44
N PRO A 193 17.03 18.28 -14.42
CA PRO A 193 17.18 18.79 -13.05
C PRO A 193 18.37 19.76 -12.97
N SER A 194 18.13 20.91 -12.35
CA SER A 194 19.11 21.97 -12.15
C SER A 194 20.27 21.50 -11.27
N THR A 195 21.48 21.80 -11.74
CA THR A 195 22.81 21.50 -11.19
C THR A 195 23.11 22.06 -9.79
N LEU A 196 22.11 22.58 -9.07
CA LEU A 196 22.25 23.18 -7.74
C LEU A 196 21.87 22.22 -6.58
N GLN A 197 21.27 21.06 -6.85
CA GLN A 197 20.94 20.08 -5.80
C GLN A 197 22.08 19.09 -5.45
N ALA A 198 23.12 18.99 -6.29
CA ALA A 198 24.22 18.05 -6.05
C ALA A 198 25.19 18.49 -4.93
N LEU A 199 25.18 19.76 -4.53
CA LEU A 199 26.16 20.31 -3.58
C LEU A 199 25.73 20.21 -2.11
N VAL A 200 24.46 19.92 -1.82
CA VAL A 200 23.98 19.72 -0.44
C VAL A 200 24.26 18.29 0.07
N VAL A 201 24.37 17.31 -0.84
CA VAL A 201 24.60 15.90 -0.46
C VAL A 201 26.04 15.64 -0.01
N LEU A 202 27.02 16.44 -0.43
CA LEU A 202 28.43 16.25 -0.01
C LEU A 202 28.80 16.96 1.31
N GLY A 203 27.94 17.83 1.84
CA GLY A 203 28.24 18.65 3.03
C GLY A 203 27.92 18.00 4.38
N MET A 204 27.15 16.91 4.42
CA MET A 204 26.74 16.27 5.68
C MET A 204 27.55 15.03 6.08
N SER A 205 28.47 14.55 5.23
CA SER A 205 29.25 13.33 5.54
C SER A 205 30.44 13.53 6.48
N THR A 206 30.84 14.76 6.81
CA THR A 206 31.99 15.01 7.70
C THR A 206 31.62 15.25 9.17
N ALA A 207 30.35 15.53 9.50
CA ALA A 207 29.93 15.77 10.88
C ALA A 207 29.65 14.50 11.70
N LEU A 208 29.33 13.38 11.05
CA LEU A 208 28.97 12.12 11.73
C LEU A 208 30.16 11.24 12.13
N LEU A 209 31.35 11.44 11.53
CA LEU A 209 32.55 10.69 11.89
C LEU A 209 33.25 11.22 13.16
N GLY A 210 32.98 12.47 13.57
CA GLY A 210 33.57 13.04 14.79
C GLY A 210 32.95 12.51 16.09
N ALA A 211 31.65 12.22 16.09
CA ALA A 211 30.92 11.82 17.30
C ALA A 211 31.20 10.35 17.72
N ALA A 212 31.45 9.46 16.76
CA ALA A 212 31.72 8.05 17.04
C ALA A 212 33.08 7.81 17.72
N ALA A 213 34.09 8.64 17.39
CA ALA A 213 35.44 8.49 17.95
C ALA A 213 35.53 8.87 19.44
N VAL A 214 34.74 9.87 19.88
CA VAL A 214 34.72 10.31 21.29
C VAL A 214 34.03 9.29 22.19
N PHE A 215 32.97 8.64 21.70
CA PHE A 215 32.23 7.65 22.48
C PHE A 215 33.01 6.34 22.67
N LEU A 216 33.78 5.92 21.67
CA LEU A 216 34.60 4.70 21.78
C LEU A 216 35.80 4.88 22.72
N TRP A 217 36.36 6.09 22.82
CA TRP A 217 37.48 6.37 23.73
C TRP A 217 37.06 6.45 25.20
N SER A 218 35.83 6.90 25.49
CA SER A 218 35.31 6.95 26.87
C SER A 218 35.01 5.57 27.47
N ARG A 219 34.79 4.54 26.65
CA ARG A 219 34.40 3.19 27.10
C ARG A 219 35.58 2.25 27.38
N LEU A 220 36.79 2.63 26.98
CA LEU A 220 38.01 1.84 27.20
C LEU A 220 38.78 2.24 28.46
N ARG A 221 38.25 3.18 29.27
CA ARG A 221 38.97 3.78 30.41
C ARG A 221 38.23 3.71 31.75
N GLY A 222 37.10 3.00 31.82
CA GLY A 222 36.37 2.68 33.05
C GLY A 222 36.21 1.18 33.17
#